data_AF-A0A3D9S7N4-F1
#
_entry.id   AF-A0A3D9S7N4-F1
#
_cell.length_a   1.000
_cell.length_b   1.000
_cell.length_c   1.000
_cell.angle_alpha   90.00
_cell.angle_beta   90.00
_cell.angle_gamma   90.00
#
_symmetry.space_group_name_H-M   'P 1'
#
loop_
_entity.id
_entity.type
_entity.pdbx_description
1 polymer ?
#
loop_
_entity_poly.entity_id
_entity_poly.type
_entity_poly.pdbx_seq_one_letter_code
_entity_poly.pdbx_strand_id
1 'polypeptide(L)'
;MYNYNKWRFERVILILKNEMYESRAADVPSFNDVTEHNRSIMGVPSNSVQFSSLPTPIRWIGYILFTAFAICSITFVVVYVLTR
;
A
#
# COMPACT_ATOMS: atom_id res chain seq x y z
N MET A 1 29.71 -32.72 22.39
CA MET A 1 28.41 -33.27 21.91
C MET A 1 27.80 -32.23 20.98
N TYR A 2 27.86 -32.43 19.66
CA TYR A 2 27.32 -31.45 18.70
C TYR A 2 25.79 -31.49 18.75
N ASN A 3 25.17 -30.33 18.99
CA ASN A 3 23.73 -30.20 19.14
C ASN A 3 23.07 -30.38 17.76
N TYR A 4 22.49 -31.56 17.53
CA TYR A 4 21.79 -31.93 16.29
C TYR A 4 20.73 -30.92 15.87
N ASN A 5 20.06 -30.30 16.84
CA ASN A 5 19.05 -29.27 16.55
C ASN A 5 19.68 -28.05 15.89
N LYS A 6 20.89 -27.64 16.32
CA LYS A 6 21.59 -26.47 15.76
C LYS A 6 21.88 -26.64 14.26
N TRP A 7 22.37 -27.80 13.84
CA TRP A 7 22.69 -28.05 12.43
C TRP A 7 21.44 -28.08 11.54
N ARG A 8 20.32 -28.61 12.05
CA ARG A 8 19.04 -28.57 11.33
C ARG A 8 18.56 -27.14 11.10
N PHE A 9 18.69 -26.27 12.09
CA PHE A 9 18.31 -24.84 11.96
C PHE A 9 19.16 -24.12 10.91
N GLU A 10 20.48 -24.30 10.92
CA GLU A 10 21.38 -23.67 9.94
C GLU A 10 21.03 -24.07 8.50
N ARG A 11 20.66 -25.34 8.27
CA ARG A 11 20.25 -25.81 6.93
C ARG A 11 18.92 -25.22 6.49
N VAL A 12 17.96 -25.09 7.40
CA VAL A 12 16.68 -24.43 7.10
C VAL A 12 16.90 -22.95 6.75
N ILE A 13 17.78 -22.25 7.48
CA ILE A 13 18.11 -20.85 7.19
C ILE A 13 18.76 -20.71 5.80
N LEU A 14 19.66 -21.62 5.42
CA LEU A 14 20.28 -21.62 4.09
C LEU A 14 19.26 -21.86 2.97
N ILE A 15 18.33 -22.80 3.15
CA ILE A 15 17.26 -23.08 2.17
C ILE A 15 16.37 -21.84 1.99
N LEU A 16 15.90 -21.26 3.10
CA LEU A 16 15.06 -20.06 3.06
C LEU A 16 15.80 -18.88 2.43
N LYS A 17 17.10 -18.73 2.71
CA LYS A 17 17.93 -17.67 2.12
C LYS A 17 18.10 -17.86 0.61
N ASN A 18 18.20 -19.10 0.15
CA ASN A 18 18.32 -19.42 -1.28
C ASN A 18 16.99 -19.21 -2.01
N GLU A 19 15.87 -19.64 -1.42
CA GLU A 19 14.51 -19.41 -1.94
C GLU A 19 14.19 -17.90 -2.03
N MET A 20 14.60 -17.11 -1.03
CA MET A 20 14.49 -15.66 -1.04
C MET A 20 15.41 -14.95 -2.04
N TYR A 21 16.48 -15.61 -2.49
CA TYR A 21 17.34 -15.08 -3.55
C TYR A 21 16.74 -15.39 -4.94
N GLU A 22 16.20 -16.60 -5.11
CA GLU A 22 15.59 -17.04 -6.35
C GLU A 22 14.28 -16.30 -6.66
N SER A 23 13.46 -16.00 -5.64
CA SER A 23 12.26 -15.16 -5.78
C SER A 23 12.56 -13.71 -6.15
N ARG A 24 13.79 -13.21 -5.90
CA ARG A 24 14.22 -11.86 -6.32
C ARG A 24 14.78 -11.81 -7.74
N ALA A 25 15.09 -12.96 -8.34
CA ALA A 25 15.56 -13.05 -9.72
C ALA A 25 14.41 -13.17 -10.75
N ALA A 26 13.16 -13.27 -10.30
CA ALA A 26 11.97 -13.42 -11.14
C ALA A 26 11.26 -12.11 -11.49
N ASP A 27 11.79 -10.94 -11.09
CA ASP A 27 11.36 -9.65 -11.63
C ASP A 27 12.13 -9.37 -12.94
N VAL A 28 11.88 -10.17 -13.97
CA VAL A 28 12.17 -9.73 -15.34
C VAL A 28 11.04 -8.77 -15.70
N PRO A 29 11.29 -7.45 -15.76
CA PRO A 29 10.22 -6.50 -16.08
C PRO A 29 9.67 -6.87 -17.44
N SER A 30 8.39 -7.27 -17.48
CA SER A 30 7.76 -7.57 -18.74
C SER A 30 7.82 -6.31 -19.59
N PHE A 31 8.40 -6.38 -20.79
CA PHE A 31 8.50 -5.26 -21.73
C PHE A 31 7.14 -4.64 -22.11
N ASN A 32 6.03 -5.29 -21.73
CA ASN A 32 4.66 -4.84 -21.89
C ASN A 32 3.97 -4.68 -20.52
N ASP A 33 4.66 -4.10 -19.54
CA ASP A 33 3.96 -3.62 -18.35
C ASP A 33 3.18 -2.36 -18.76
N VAL A 34 1.89 -2.55 -18.99
CA VAL A 34 0.92 -1.48 -19.27
C VAL A 34 0.99 -0.38 -18.21
N THR A 35 1.41 -0.72 -16.99
CA THR A 35 1.63 0.22 -15.88
C THR A 35 2.83 1.13 -16.13
N GLU A 36 3.93 0.59 -16.68
CA GLU A 36 5.17 1.32 -17.00
C GLU A 36 5.00 2.22 -18.25
N HIS A 37 4.26 1.74 -19.26
CA HIS A 37 3.87 2.57 -20.41
C HIS A 37 2.97 3.73 -19.98
N ASN A 38 2.00 3.46 -19.10
CA ASN A 38 1.13 4.50 -18.57
C ASN A 38 1.89 5.52 -17.71
N ARG A 39 2.86 5.07 -16.90
CA ARG A 39 3.75 5.95 -16.13
C ARG A 39 4.63 6.82 -17.01
N SER A 40 5.26 6.23 -18.04
CA SER A 40 6.22 6.94 -18.90
C SER A 40 5.56 7.88 -19.91
N ILE A 41 4.41 7.50 -20.48
CA ILE A 41 3.75 8.29 -21.53
C ILE A 41 2.69 9.25 -20.96
N MET A 42 1.90 8.82 -19.98
CA MET A 42 0.83 9.66 -19.39
C MET A 42 1.32 10.48 -18.19
N GLY A 43 2.57 10.31 -17.75
CA GLY A 43 3.18 11.11 -16.68
C GLY A 43 2.49 10.95 -15.32
N VAL A 44 1.82 9.82 -15.10
CA VAL A 44 1.06 9.61 -13.87
C VAL A 44 2.03 9.41 -12.70
N PRO A 45 1.99 10.25 -11.65
CA PRO A 45 2.96 10.20 -10.57
C PRO A 45 2.86 8.87 -9.81
N SER A 46 4.00 8.22 -9.59
CA SER A 46 4.12 6.97 -8.83
C SER A 46 4.02 7.15 -7.31
N ASN A 47 4.06 8.39 -6.83
CA ASN A 47 4.04 8.73 -5.41
C ASN A 47 2.64 9.19 -4.98
N SER A 48 2.26 8.84 -3.75
CA SER A 48 1.05 9.36 -3.11
C SER A 48 1.09 10.89 -3.12
N VAL A 49 0.18 11.49 -3.89
CA VAL A 49 0.12 12.95 -4.07
C VAL A 49 -0.25 13.60 -2.74
N GLN A 50 0.54 14.59 -2.32
CA GLN A 50 0.19 15.38 -1.14
C GLN A 50 -1.09 16.17 -1.43
N PHE A 51 -2.05 16.16 -0.51
CA PHE A 51 -3.34 16.85 -0.73
C PHE A 51 -3.17 18.35 -0.97
N SER A 52 -2.08 18.93 -0.44
CA SER A 52 -1.67 20.32 -0.63
C SER A 52 -1.22 20.64 -2.06
N SER A 53 -0.70 19.66 -2.82
CA SER A 53 -0.24 19.83 -4.20
C SER A 53 -1.36 19.64 -5.24
N LEU A 54 -2.58 19.32 -4.81
CA LEU A 54 -3.73 19.23 -5.71
C LEU A 54 -4.21 20.62 -6.16
N PRO A 55 -4.73 20.77 -7.39
CA PRO A 55 -5.29 22.03 -7.86
C PRO A 55 -6.51 22.43 -7.01
N THR A 56 -6.68 23.73 -6.80
CA THR A 56 -7.66 24.32 -5.89
C THR A 56 -9.08 23.72 -6.04
N PRO A 57 -9.64 23.53 -7.25
CA PRO A 57 -11.00 22.99 -7.40
C PRO A 57 -11.15 21.57 -6.81
N ILE A 58 -10.16 20.71 -7.01
CA ILE A 58 -10.19 19.32 -6.51
C ILE A 58 -10.08 19.31 -4.99
N ARG A 59 -9.30 20.23 -4.41
CA ARG A 59 -9.20 20.38 -2.96
C ARG A 59 -10.54 20.75 -2.33
N TRP A 60 -11.28 21.69 -2.93
CA TRP A 60 -12.61 22.08 -2.46
C TRP A 60 -13.60 20.91 -2.46
N ILE A 61 -13.63 20.12 -3.54
CA ILE A 61 -14.49 18.93 -3.61
C ILE A 61 -14.12 17.95 -2.49
N GLY A 62 -12.83 17.69 -2.29
CA GLY A 62 -12.34 16.85 -1.20
C GLY A 62 -12.77 17.35 0.18
N TYR A 63 -12.65 18.65 0.43
CA TYR A 63 -13.07 19.25 1.71
C TYR A 63 -14.59 19.15 1.91
N ILE A 64 -15.40 19.40 0.88
CA ILE A 64 -16.87 19.32 0.97
C ILE A 64 -17.33 17.89 1.28
N LEU A 65 -16.76 16.91 0.58
CA LEU A 65 -17.10 15.51 0.82
C LEU A 65 -16.66 15.07 2.22
N PHE A 66 -15.44 15.42 2.61
CA PHE A 66 -14.92 15.09 3.93
C PHE A 66 -15.77 15.70 5.05
N THR A 67 -16.16 16.97 4.93
CA THR A 67 -17.01 17.62 5.94
C THR A 67 -18.41 17.03 5.97
N ALA A 68 -19.01 16.71 4.82
CA ALA A 68 -20.31 16.04 4.76
C ALA A 68 -20.28 14.67 5.47
N PHE A 69 -19.25 13.86 5.20
CA PHE A 69 -19.07 12.57 5.87
C PHE A 69 -18.83 12.73 7.37
N ALA A 70 -18.02 13.71 7.79
CA ALA A 70 -17.76 13.99 9.20
C ALA A 70 -19.06 14.36 9.94
N ILE A 71 -19.88 15.25 9.36
CA ILE A 71 -21.17 15.63 9.95
C ILE A 71 -22.09 14.42 10.06
N CYS A 72 -22.28 13.66 8.98
CA CYS A 72 -23.12 12.46 9.00
C CYS A 72 -22.66 11.46 10.06
N SER A 73 -21.34 11.22 10.17
CA SER A 73 -20.79 10.30 11.17
C SER A 73 -21.06 10.80 12.60
N ILE A 74 -20.87 12.09 12.87
CA ILE A 74 -21.11 12.67 14.19
C ILE A 74 -22.60 12.57 14.54
N THR A 75 -23.49 12.97 13.62
CA THR A 75 -24.94 12.91 13.83
C THR A 75 -25.40 11.48 14.07
N PHE A 76 -24.88 10.51 13.31
CA PHE A 76 -25.21 9.09 13.50
C PHE A 76 -24.81 8.61 14.90
N VAL A 77 -23.59 8.91 15.35
CA VAL A 77 -23.14 8.53 16.71
C VAL A 77 -24.01 9.16 17.77
N VAL A 78 -24.35 10.45 17.64
CA VAL A 78 -25.22 11.15 18.60
C VAL A 78 -26.60 10.49 18.67
N VAL A 79 -27.24 10.25 17.53
CA VAL A 79 -28.56 9.59 17.48
C VAL A 79 -28.49 8.19 18.05
N TYR A 80 -27.45 7.42 17.71
CA TYR A 80 -27.25 6.08 18.22
C TYR A 80 -27.14 6.05 19.75
N VAL A 81 -26.38 6.98 20.34
CA VAL A 81 -26.24 7.09 21.80
C VAL A 81 -27.55 7.51 22.46
N LEU A 82 -28.31 8.43 21.86
CA LEU A 82 -29.58 8.90 22.41
C LEU A 82 -30.72 7.88 22.29
N THR A 83 -30.66 7.00 21.28
CA THR A 83 -31.71 5.99 21.02
C THR A 83 -31.46 4.68 21.78
N ARG A 84 -30.25 4.49 22.31
CA ARG A 84 -29.86 3.31 23.07
C ARG A 84 -30.14 3.47 24.56
#